data_AF-A0A7V9CG82-F1
#
_entry.id   AF-A0A7V9CG82-F1
#
_cell.length_a   1.000
_cell.length_b   1.000
_cell.length_c   1.000
_cell.angle_alpha   90.00
_cell.angle_beta   90.00
_cell.angle_gamma   90.00
#
_symmetry.space_group_name_H-M   'P 1'
#
loop_
_entity.id
_entity.type
_entity.pdbx_description
1 polymer ?
#
loop_
_entity_poly.entity_id
_entity_poly.type
_entity_poly.pdbx_seq_one_letter_code
_entity_poly.pdbx_strand_id
1 'polypeptide(L)'
;MIAQISAPRLTGVRLSVANLERSLDFYTDLLGFEHLVDTHDEIELRLGEMTLALRQAAPKTLRGMPADSRANDAGYATSRSWCAT
;
A
#
# COMPACT_ATOMS: atom_id res chain seq x y z
N MET A 1 39.99 -7.98 -1.14
CA MET A 1 38.85 -8.90 -0.90
C MET A 1 37.66 -8.05 -0.47
N ILE A 2 36.58 -8.00 -1.26
CA ILE A 2 35.33 -7.33 -0.85
C ILE A 2 34.41 -8.41 -0.30
N ALA A 3 34.02 -8.31 0.96
CA ALA A 3 33.07 -9.23 1.56
C ALA A 3 31.67 -8.99 0.95
N GLN A 4 31.05 -10.05 0.43
CA GLN A 4 29.64 -10.03 0.04
C GLN A 4 28.79 -9.83 1.30
N ILE A 5 28.03 -8.73 1.35
CA ILE A 5 27.05 -8.48 2.40
C ILE A 5 25.76 -9.17 1.96
N SER A 6 25.35 -10.22 2.67
CA SER A 6 24.02 -10.80 2.49
C SER A 6 22.99 -9.83 3.08
N ALA A 7 22.11 -9.26 2.25
CA ALA A 7 21.02 -8.45 2.74
C ALA A 7 19.99 -9.34 3.50
N PRO A 8 19.45 -8.89 4.64
CA PRO A 8 18.39 -9.59 5.33
C PRO A 8 17.11 -9.63 4.47
N ARG A 9 16.23 -10.60 4.74
CA ARG A 9 14.91 -10.65 4.11
C ARG A 9 14.09 -9.42 4.50
N LEU A 10 13.36 -8.86 3.54
CA LEU A 10 12.44 -7.75 3.79
C LEU A 10 11.20 -8.29 4.53
N THR A 11 11.00 -7.82 5.77
CA THR A 11 9.88 -8.24 6.62
C THR A 11 8.76 -7.20 6.68
N GLY A 12 9.06 -5.94 6.36
CA GLY A 12 8.09 -4.86 6.49
C GLY A 12 8.34 -3.71 5.52
N VAL A 13 7.26 -3.12 5.03
CA VAL A 13 7.26 -1.92 4.18
C VAL A 13 6.29 -0.91 4.76
N ARG A 14 6.67 0.38 4.74
CA ARG A 14 5.77 1.48 5.08
C ARG A 14 5.56 2.37 3.85
N LEU A 15 4.31 2.60 3.49
CA LEU A 15 3.91 3.42 2.36
C LEU A 15 3.12 4.64 2.84
N SER A 16 3.38 5.79 2.21
CA SER A 16 2.56 6.98 2.39
C SER A 16 1.49 7.02 1.30
N VAL A 17 0.22 7.08 1.69
CA VAL A 17 -0.93 7.07 0.79
C VAL A 17 -1.71 8.37 0.86
N ALA A 18 -2.40 8.73 -0.22
CA ALA A 18 -3.19 9.97 -0.26
C ALA A 18 -4.49 9.86 0.55
N ASN A 19 -5.10 8.67 0.59
CA ASN A 19 -6.34 8.37 1.30
C ASN A 19 -6.23 6.97 1.90
N LEU A 20 -6.33 6.85 3.23
CA LEU A 20 -6.19 5.58 3.94
C LEU A 20 -7.34 4.64 3.67
N GLU A 21 -8.59 5.10 3.76
CA GLU A 21 -9.79 4.28 3.58
C GLU A 21 -9.78 3.58 2.21
N ARG A 22 -9.56 4.34 1.14
CA ARG A 22 -9.49 3.77 -0.22
C ARG A 22 -8.31 2.82 -0.41
N SER A 23 -7.20 3.09 0.26
CA SER A 23 -6.03 2.22 0.18
C SER A 23 -6.27 0.92 0.94
N LEU A 24 -6.93 0.97 2.09
CA LEU A 24 -7.33 -0.20 2.86
C LEU A 24 -8.13 -1.16 1.97
N ASP A 25 -9.23 -0.68 1.38
CA ASP A 25 -10.09 -1.48 0.47
C ASP A 25 -9.27 -2.12 -0.65
N PHE A 26 -8.35 -1.38 -1.26
CA PHE A 26 -7.49 -1.91 -2.32
C PHE A 26 -6.61 -3.06 -1.83
N TYR A 27 -5.91 -2.89 -0.71
CA TYR A 27 -4.97 -3.90 -0.22
C TYR A 27 -5.69 -5.11 0.40
N THR A 28 -6.87 -4.94 1.01
CA THR A 28 -7.66 -6.06 1.55
C THR A 28 -8.41 -6.79 0.44
N ASP A 29 -9.16 -6.07 -0.40
CA ASP A 29 -10.13 -6.70 -1.30
C ASP A 29 -9.47 -7.27 -2.55
N LEU A 30 -8.44 -6.59 -3.07
CA LEU A 30 -7.80 -7.00 -4.33
C LEU A 30 -6.58 -7.89 -4.10
N LEU A 31 -5.80 -7.59 -3.07
CA LEU A 31 -4.52 -8.26 -2.82
C LEU A 31 -4.58 -9.28 -1.68
N GLY A 32 -5.69 -9.36 -0.95
CA GLY A 32 -5.91 -10.36 0.09
C GLY A 32 -5.07 -10.13 1.34
N PHE A 33 -4.65 -8.89 1.61
CA PHE A 33 -4.00 -8.58 2.89
C PHE A 33 -5.01 -8.70 4.04
N GLU A 34 -4.53 -9.20 5.16
CA GLU A 34 -5.27 -9.22 6.41
C GLU A 34 -5.07 -7.89 7.14
N HIS A 35 -6.17 -7.25 7.56
CA HIS A 35 -6.11 -6.05 8.39
C HIS A 35 -5.76 -6.44 9.83
N LEU A 36 -4.67 -5.89 10.37
CA LEU A 36 -4.21 -6.19 11.73
C LEU A 36 -4.60 -5.10 12.73
N VAL A 37 -4.21 -3.85 12.44
CA VAL A 37 -4.32 -2.73 13.37
C VAL A 37 -4.73 -1.48 12.61
N ASP A 38 -5.62 -0.70 13.21
CA ASP A 38 -6.03 0.61 12.74
C ASP A 38 -5.69 1.66 13.82
N THR A 39 -4.96 2.69 13.41
CA THR A 39 -4.74 3.90 14.19
C THR A 39 -5.12 5.11 13.35
N HIS A 40 -5.40 6.24 13.99
CA HIS A 40 -5.89 7.46 13.35
C HIS A 40 -5.15 7.88 12.07
N ASP A 41 -3.84 7.61 11.97
CA ASP A 41 -3.02 8.01 10.82
C ASP A 41 -2.30 6.84 10.13
N GLU A 42 -2.40 5.62 10.66
CA GLU A 42 -1.65 4.47 10.17
C GLU A 42 -2.43 3.16 10.31
N ILE A 43 -2.46 2.38 9.24
CA ILE A 43 -3.08 1.06 9.18
C ILE A 43 -2.00 0.02 8.92
N GLU A 44 -1.98 -1.05 9.70
CA GLU A 44 -1.09 -2.19 9.48
C GLU A 44 -1.84 -3.38 8.87
N LEU A 45 -1.25 -3.93 7.82
CA LEU A 45 -1.75 -5.03 7.02
C LEU A 45 -0.72 -6.16 6.98
N ARG A 46 -1.18 -7.40 6.81
CA ARG A 46 -0.31 -8.58 6.72
C ARG A 46 -0.58 -9.42 5.48
N LEU A 47 0.50 -9.91 4.86
CA LEU A 47 0.44 -10.94 3.82
C LEU A 47 1.49 -12.01 4.12
N GLY A 48 1.07 -13.14 4.69
CA GLY A 48 1.97 -14.16 5.21
C GLY A 48 2.85 -13.59 6.33
N GLU A 49 4.18 -13.63 6.13
CA GLU A 49 5.18 -13.13 7.08
C GLU A 49 5.55 -11.65 6.86
N MET A 50 4.96 -10.99 5.86
CA MET A 50 5.27 -9.59 5.53
C MET A 50 4.22 -8.66 6.11
N THR A 51 4.68 -7.56 6.70
CA THR A 51 3.81 -6.47 7.17
C THR A 51 3.88 -5.27 6.23
N LEU A 52 2.73 -4.66 5.94
CA LEU A 52 2.60 -3.43 5.19
C LEU A 52 1.93 -2.38 6.08
N ALA A 53 2.64 -1.29 6.38
CA ALA A 53 2.08 -0.14 7.07
C ALA A 53 1.68 0.93 6.06
N LEU A 54 0.43 1.37 6.09
CA LEU A 54 -0.09 2.47 5.29
C LEU A 54 -0.24 3.68 6.19
N ARG A 55 0.33 4.81 5.82
CA ARG A 55 0.18 6.08 6.55
C ARG A 55 -0.43 7.13 5.65
N GLN A 56 -1.40 7.90 6.14
CA GLN A 56 -1.91 9.04 5.37
C GLN A 56 -0.83 10.12 5.26
N ALA A 57 -0.51 10.51 4.04
CA ALA A 57 0.37 11.64 3.81
C ALA A 57 -0.33 12.92 4.31
N ALA A 58 0.34 13.68 5.17
CA ALA A 58 -0.09 15.05 5.44
C ALA A 58 -0.19 15.81 4.10
N PRO A 59 -1.17 16.71 3.92
CA PRO A 59 -1.29 17.50 2.71
C PRO A 59 -0.04 18.38 2.53
N LYS A 60 0.97 17.85 1.85
CA LYS A 60 2.13 18.60 1.42
C LYS A 60 1.68 19.42 0.22
N THR A 61 1.88 20.74 0.29
CA THR A 61 1.98 21.58 -0.90
C THR A 61 2.92 20.92 -1.89
N LEU A 62 2.33 20.23 -2.88
CA LEU A 62 2.79 19.95 -4.23
C LEU A 62 4.31 19.84 -4.47
N ARG A 63 5.09 19.21 -3.58
CA ARG A 63 6.39 18.65 -4.01
C ARG A 63 6.09 17.28 -4.60
N GLY A 64 5.88 17.32 -5.91
CA GLY A 64 5.41 16.29 -6.82
C GLY A 64 5.56 14.85 -6.32
N MET A 65 4.41 14.25 -5.98
CA MET A 65 4.23 12.83 -6.18
C MET A 65 4.47 12.58 -7.69
N PRO A 66 5.40 11.70 -8.07
CA PRO A 66 5.73 11.53 -9.47
C PRO A 66 4.49 10.99 -10.21
N ALA A 67 4.27 11.46 -11.45
CA ALA A 67 3.02 11.26 -12.17
C ALA A 67 2.66 9.78 -12.39
N ASP A 68 3.68 8.91 -12.35
CA ASP A 68 3.60 7.46 -12.45
C ASP A 68 3.10 6.78 -11.16
N SER A 69 3.12 7.45 -10.01
CA SER A 69 2.56 6.92 -8.75
C SER A 69 1.04 6.80 -8.78
N ARG A 70 0.37 7.37 -9.80
CA ARG A 70 -1.08 7.25 -10.05
C ARG A 70 -1.49 5.90 -10.65
N ALA A 71 -0.55 5.05 -11.03
CA ALA A 71 -0.83 3.82 -11.78
C ALA A 71 -1.73 2.82 -11.02
N ASN A 72 -1.72 2.81 -9.69
CA ASN A 72 -2.49 1.82 -8.91
C ASN A 72 -3.97 2.19 -8.72
N ASP A 73 -4.35 3.44 -8.98
CA ASP A 73 -5.73 3.93 -8.80
C ASP A 73 -6.66 3.56 -9.97
N ALA A 74 -6.09 3.36 -11.17
CA ALA A 74 -6.86 3.14 -12.39
C ALA A 74 -7.49 1.74 -12.47
N GLY A 75 -6.91 0.74 -11.81
CA GLY A 75 -7.37 -0.66 -11.88
C GLY A 75 -8.64 -0.96 -11.07
N TYR A 76 -8.89 -0.24 -9.96
CA TYR A 76 -10.03 -0.53 -9.07
C TYR A 76 -11.37 -0.05 -9.63
N ALA A 77 -11.38 1.07 -10.37
CA ALA A 77 -12.63 1.58 -10.95
C ALA A 77 -13.19 0.67 -12.06
N THR A 78 -12.34 -0.10 -12.73
CA THR A 78 -12.72 -0.96 -13.86
C THR A 78 -13.03 -2.40 -13.49
N SER A 79 -12.76 -2.85 -12.26
CA SER A 79 -13.02 -4.25 -11.85
C SER A 79 -14.49 -4.52 -11.51
N ARG A 80 -15.28 -3.49 -11.17
CA ARG A 80 -16.74 -3.64 -10.90
C ARG A 80 -17.60 -3.86 -12.16
N SER A 81 -17.06 -3.67 -13.37
CA SER A 81 -17.81 -3.92 -14.62
C SER A 81 -17.62 -5.32 -15.22
N TRP A 82 -16.74 -6.15 -14.65
CA TRP A 82 -16.52 -7.53 -15.14
C TRP A 82 -17.41 -8.60 -14.48
N CYS A 83 -18.23 -8.23 -13.49
CA CYS A 83 -19.18 -9.13 -12.82
C CYS A 83 -20.67 -8.79 -13.05
N ALA A 84 -20.99 -7.88 -13.97
CA ALA A 84 -22.36 -7.67 -14.40
C ALA A 84 -22.56 -8.36 -15.76
N THR A 85 -23.43 -9.37 -15.76
CA THR A 85 -23.85 -10.23 -16.87
C THR A 85 -24.18 -9.50 -18.17
#